data_AF-A0A497PXN2-F1
#
_entry.id   AF-A0A497PXN2-F1
#
_cell.length_a   1.000
_cell.length_b   1.000
_cell.length_c   1.000
_cell.angle_alpha   90.00
_cell.angle_beta   90.00
_cell.angle_gamma   90.00
#
_symmetry.space_group_name_H-M   'P 1'
#
loop_
_entity.id
_entity.type
_entity.pdbx_description
1 polymer ?
#
loop_
_entity_poly.entity_id
_entity_poly.type
_entity_poly.pdbx_seq_one_letter_code
_entity_poly.pdbx_strand_id
1 'polypeptide(L)' 'MSKFEKDATLRSVLVEAAESEERLRFFGPGMIIVAEGRVAFVGEDVVGIRHGDTEDSDEYISLECIIKVQILGEYRHY' A
#
# COMPACT_ATOMS: atom_id res chain seq x y z
N MET A 1 -19.95 -4.01 11.83
CA MET A 1 -18.54 -4.45 11.71
C MET A 1 -18.42 -5.30 10.48
N SER A 2 -17.59 -4.89 9.53
CA SER A 2 -17.30 -5.68 8.33
C SER A 2 -16.58 -6.96 8.77
N LYS A 3 -16.80 -8.07 8.06
CA LYS A 3 -16.09 -9.34 8.31
C LYS A 3 -14.56 -9.17 8.28
N PHE A 4 -14.08 -8.14 7.58
CA PHE A 4 -12.67 -7.74 7.45
C PHE A 4 -12.03 -7.21 8.75
N GLU A 5 -12.79 -6.50 9.59
CA GLU A 5 -12.24 -5.83 10.78
C GLU A 5 -11.68 -6.81 11.84
N LYS A 6 -12.04 -8.10 11.75
CA LYS A 6 -11.54 -9.13 12.67
C LYS A 6 -10.19 -9.74 12.27
N ASP A 7 -9.82 -9.70 10.99
CA ASP A 7 -8.63 -10.39 10.44
C ASP A 7 -7.66 -9.42 9.72
N ALA A 8 -7.80 -8.11 9.95
CA ALA A 8 -6.99 -7.09 9.30
C ALA A 8 -5.51 -7.20 9.71
N THR A 9 -4.69 -7.69 8.78
CA THR A 9 -3.22 -7.68 8.83
C THR A 9 -2.69 -6.69 7.81
N LEU A 10 -1.44 -6.25 7.94
CA LEU A 10 -0.82 -5.42 6.89
C LEU A 10 -0.91 -6.11 5.52
N ARG A 11 -0.66 -7.43 5.47
CA ARG A 11 -0.75 -8.21 4.24
C ARG A 11 -2.15 -8.20 3.65
N SER A 12 -3.20 -8.39 4.45
CA SER A 12 -4.58 -8.36 3.95
C SER A 12 -4.98 -6.98 3.44
N VAL A 13 -4.55 -5.91 4.12
CA VAL A 13 -4.76 -4.52 3.67
C VAL A 13 -4.08 -4.25 2.33
N LEU A 14 -2.85 -4.74 2.14
CA LEU A 14 -2.12 -4.55 0.88
C LEU A 14 -2.69 -5.39 -0.27
N VAL A 15 -3.20 -6.59 0.01
CA VAL A 15 -3.88 -7.42 -0.99
C VAL A 15 -5.17 -6.74 -1.44
N GLU A 16 -5.98 -6.22 -0.52
CA GLU A 16 -7.18 -5.46 -0.86
C GLU A 16 -6.84 -4.21 -1.68
N ALA A 17 -5.78 -3.48 -1.31
CA ALA A 17 -5.33 -2.31 -2.06
C ALA A 17 -4.82 -2.62 -3.47
N ALA A 18 -4.29 -3.83 -3.69
CA ALA A 18 -3.92 -4.29 -5.03
C ALA A 18 -5.16 -4.51 -5.91
N GLU A 19 -6.26 -5.01 -5.33
CA GLU A 19 -7.53 -5.23 -6.02
C GLU A 19 -8.31 -3.93 -6.26
N SER A 20 -8.23 -2.96 -5.34
CA SER A 20 -8.95 -1.69 -5.44
C SER A 20 -8.26 -0.63 -6.31
N GLU A 21 -7.00 -0.86 -6.69
CA GLU A 21 -6.13 0.09 -7.40
C GLU A 21 -5.97 1.47 -6.71
N GLU A 22 -6.22 1.51 -5.40
CA GLU A 22 -6.08 2.72 -4.62
C GLU A 22 -4.62 3.17 -4.53
N ARG A 23 -4.42 4.48 -4.60
CA ARG A 23 -3.11 5.07 -4.40
C ARG A 23 -2.84 5.16 -2.90
N LEU A 24 -1.76 4.56 -2.46
CA LEU A 24 -1.36 4.50 -1.07
C LEU A 24 -0.10 5.34 -0.82
N ARG A 25 0.02 5.80 0.43
CA ARG A 25 1.27 6.30 0.99
C ARG A 25 1.75 5.37 2.08
N PHE A 26 3.02 4.99 1.99
CA PHE A 26 3.68 4.07 2.90
C PHE A 26 4.61 4.83 3.83
N PHE A 27 4.60 4.47 5.10
CA PHE A 27 5.42 5.10 6.12
C PHE A 27 6.31 4.06 6.81
N GLY A 28 7.57 4.43 7.00
CA GLY A 28 8.52 3.68 7.82
C GLY A 28 8.79 4.30 9.19
N PRO A 29 9.74 3.73 9.97
CA PRO A 29 10.08 4.20 11.30
C PRO A 29 10.33 5.72 11.34
N GLY A 30 9.80 6.37 12.38
CA GLY A 30 9.86 7.83 12.48
C GLY A 30 8.84 8.58 11.63
N MET A 31 7.82 7.89 11.08
CA MET A 31 6.77 8.46 10.23
C MET A 31 7.30 9.08 8.93
N ILE A 32 8.44 8.57 8.45
CA ILE A 32 9.03 8.98 7.17
C ILE A 32 8.25 8.31 6.04
N ILE A 33 7.91 9.08 5.01
CA ILE A 33 7.29 8.52 3.79
C ILE A 33 8.37 7.71 3.06
N VAL A 34 8.13 6.42 2.90
CA VAL A 34 9.07 5.51 2.22
C VAL A 34 8.70 5.26 0.77
N ALA A 35 7.41 5.35 0.43
CA ALA A 35 6.91 5.21 -0.94
C ALA A 35 5.51 5.81 -1.08
N GLU A 36 5.10 6.10 -2.31
CA GLU A 36 3.74 6.50 -2.66
C GLU A 36 3.35 5.97 -4.05
N GLY A 37 2.33 5.12 -4.14
CA GLY A 37 1.91 4.55 -5.41
C GLY A 37 0.79 3.55 -5.25
N ARG A 38 0.52 2.75 -6.29
CA ARG A 38 -0.45 1.65 -6.24
C ARG A 38 0.28 0.34 -5.98
N VAL A 39 -0.36 -0.58 -5.27
CA VAL A 39 0.18 -1.92 -5.07
C VAL A 39 0.06 -2.70 -6.37
N ALA A 40 1.17 -3.22 -6.88
CA ALA A 40 1.20 -4.08 -8.06
C ALA A 40 1.19 -5.57 -7.66
N PHE A 41 1.89 -5.95 -6.60
CA PHE A 41 1.79 -7.29 -6.00
C PHE A 41 2.21 -7.29 -4.52
N VAL A 42 1.76 -8.31 -3.79
CA VAL A 42 2.14 -8.55 -2.39
C VAL A 42 2.87 -9.88 -2.28
N GLY A 43 4.19 -9.81 -2.08
CA GLY A 43 5.06 -10.97 -1.87
C GLY A 43 5.02 -11.49 -0.44
N GLU A 44 5.95 -12.38 -0.11
CA GLU A 44 6.13 -12.88 1.26
C GLU A 44 6.74 -11.79 2.16
N ASP A 45 7.83 -11.16 1.72
CA ASP A 45 8.58 -10.16 2.50
C ASP A 45 8.55 -8.74 1.91
N VAL A 46 8.10 -8.60 0.66
CA VAL A 46 8.11 -7.33 -0.07
C VAL A 46 6.75 -7.02 -0.66
N VAL A 47 6.48 -5.74 -0.86
CA VAL A 47 5.37 -5.26 -1.69
C VAL A 47 5.94 -4.48 -2.86
N GLY A 48 5.46 -4.82 -4.06
CA GLY A 48 5.77 -4.11 -5.29
C GLY A 48 4.83 -2.94 -5.47
N ILE A 49 5.40 -1.79 -5.78
CA ILE A 49 4.69 -0.54 -6.01
C ILE A 49 4.87 -0.15 -7.48
N ARG A 50 3.81 0.39 -8.06
CA ARG A 50 3.81 1.02 -9.38
C ARG A 50 3.40 2.49 -9.24
N HIS A 51 4.12 3.38 -9.90
CA HIS A 51 3.82 4.80 -9.91
C HIS A 51 3.04 5.23 -11.16
N GLY A 52 3.25 4.52 -12.27
CA GLY A 52 2.56 4.73 -13.54
C GLY A 52 1.33 3.83 -13.71
N ASP A 53 0.90 3.75 -14.97
CA ASP A 53 -0.24 2.92 -15.39
C ASP A 53 0.21 1.55 -15.94
N THR A 54 1.48 1.18 -15.74
CA THR A 54 2.00 -0.15 -16.08
C THR A 54 1.48 -1.19 -15.09
N GLU A 55 1.45 -2.46 -15.48
CA GLU A 55 1.12 -3.54 -14.55
C GLU A 55 2.32 -3.92 -13.67
N ASP A 56 3.54 -3.69 -14.17
CA ASP A 56 4.77 -4.04 -13.49
C ASP A 56 5.11 -3.09 -12.34
N SER A 57 5.75 -3.65 -11.31
CA SER A 57 6.33 -2.85 -10.22
C SER A 57 7.60 -2.16 -10.68
N ASP A 58 7.72 -0.87 -10.36
CA ASP A 58 8.93 -0.06 -10.58
C ASP A 58 9.68 0.24 -9.27
N GLU A 59 9.06 -0.06 -8.12
CA GLU A 59 9.64 0.05 -6.78
C GLU A 59 9.24 -1.15 -5.90
N TYR A 60 10.10 -1.51 -4.94
CA TYR A 60 9.87 -2.59 -3.99
C TYR A 60 10.24 -2.14 -2.59
N ILE A 61 9.35 -2.38 -1.61
CA ILE A 61 9.61 -2.06 -0.20
C ILE A 61 9.45 -3.30 0.67
N SER A 62 10.29 -3.40 1.70
CA SER A 62 10.18 -4.45 2.73
C SER A 62 8.93 -4.24 3.58
N LEU A 63 8.15 -5.30 3.79
CA LEU A 63 6.97 -5.26 4.66
C LEU A 63 7.34 -4.93 6.10
N GLU A 64 8.52 -5.36 6.58
CA GLU A 64 9.01 -5.07 7.93
C GLU A 64 9.32 -3.59 8.14
N CYS A 65 9.56 -2.85 7.05
CA CYS A 65 9.83 -1.42 7.09
C CYS A 65 8.55 -0.57 7.10
N ILE A 66 7.37 -1.17 6.96
CA ILE A 66 6.09 -0.44 6.90
C ILE A 66 5.47 -0.42 8.30
N ILE A 67 5.36 0.78 8.89
CA ILE A 67 4.69 0.98 10.17
C ILE A 67 3.26 1.51 10.00
N LYS A 68 2.95 2.11 8.85
CA LYS A 68 1.64 2.67 8.52
C LYS A 68 1.45 2.71 7.01
N VAL A 69 0.22 2.46 6.58
CA VAL A 69 -0.28 2.73 5.23
C VAL A 69 -1.44 3.72 5.30
N GLN A 70 -1.58 4.56 4.27
CA GLN A 70 -2.65 5.54 4.18
C GLN A 70 -3.17 5.60 2.75
N ILE A 71 -4.48 5.43 2.58
CA ILE A 71 -5.14 5.67 1.30
C ILE A 71 -5.09 7.18 1.01
N LEU A 72 -4.56 7.53 -0.15
CA LEU A 72 -4.65 8.86 -0.71
C LEU A 72 -5.95 8.89 -1.50
N GLY A 73 -7.02 9.41 -0.88
CA GLY A 73 -8.30 9.60 -1.58
C GLY A 73 -8.15 10.50 -2.82
N GLU A 74 -9.23 10.66 -3.59
CA GLU A 74 -9.25 11.65 -4.67
C GLU A 74 -8.86 13.02 -4.12
N TYR A 75 -7.88 13.67 -4.75
CA TYR A 75 -7.44 15.03 -4.47
C TYR A 75 -8.60 16.01 -4.74
N ARG A 76 -9.57 16.12 -3.83
CA ARG A 76 -10.59 17.16 -3.86
C ARG A 76 -10.00 18.40 -3.21
N HIS A 77 -9.26 19.18 -4.00
CA HIS A 77 -9.06 20.59 -3.70
C HIS A 77 -10.45 21.25 -3.59
N TYR A 78 -10.77 21.77 -2.41
CA TYR A 78 -11.73 22.86 -2.27
C TYR A 78 -11.07 24.17 -2.72
#